data_AF-A0A953JLP5-F1
#
_entry.id   AF-A0A953JLP5-F1
#
_cell.length_a   1.000
_cell.length_b   1.000
_cell.length_c   1.000
_cell.angle_alpha   90.00
_cell.angle_beta   90.00
_cell.angle_gamma   90.00
#
_symmetry.space_group_name_H-M   'P 1'
#
loop_
_entity.id
_entity.type
_entity.pdbx_description
1 polymer ?
#
loop_
_entity_poly.entity_id
_entity_poly.type
_entity_poly.pdbx_seq_one_letter_code
_entity_poly.pdbx_strand_id
1 'polypeptide(L)' 'MLSSACGSPAAPEIRLLPLRLPDALLVCAAAPALPGTERLTQGQVAELLLAYDAAHADCAGRLAAVRRLNRAGEGE' A
#
# COMPACT_ATOMS: atom_id res chain seq x y z
N MET A 1 13.65 31.53 -4.07
CA MET A 1 12.79 30.86 -3.07
C MET A 1 12.86 29.37 -3.34
N LEU A 2 13.55 28.61 -2.51
CA LEU A 2 13.72 27.16 -2.67
C LEU A 2 12.53 26.45 -2.03
N SER A 3 11.73 25.74 -2.83
CA SER A 3 10.60 24.93 -2.39
C SER A 3 11.04 23.86 -1.40
N SER A 4 10.68 24.04 -0.13
CA SER A 4 10.70 22.98 0.89
C SER A 4 9.46 22.11 0.71
N ALA A 5 9.50 21.18 -0.24
CA ALA A 5 8.40 20.22 -0.50
C ALA A 5 8.58 18.88 0.23
N CYS A 6 9.75 18.65 0.85
CA CYS A 6 10.04 17.45 1.63
C CYS A 6 10.10 17.82 3.12
N GLY A 7 8.95 18.13 3.71
CA GLY A 7 8.81 18.13 5.18
C GLY A 7 8.87 16.69 5.67
N SER A 8 9.77 16.41 6.63
CA SER A 8 9.86 15.09 7.26
C SER A 8 8.49 14.75 7.86
N PRO A 9 7.78 13.70 7.41
CA PRO A 9 6.52 13.33 8.05
C PRO A 9 6.84 12.98 9.49
N ALA A 10 6.08 13.56 10.43
CA ALA A 10 6.18 13.20 11.84
C ALA A 10 6.16 11.67 11.97
N ALA A 11 7.04 11.12 12.81
CA ALA A 11 7.12 9.68 13.00
C ALA A 11 5.72 9.15 13.36
N PRO A 12 5.22 8.11 12.66
CA PRO A 12 3.89 7.60 12.93
C PRO A 12 3.83 7.09 14.37
N GLU A 13 2.80 7.48 15.12
CA GLU A 13 2.53 6.89 16.43
C GLU A 13 2.22 5.40 16.24
N ILE A 14 3.13 4.53 16.70
CA ILE A 14 2.93 3.09 16.66
C ILE A 14 2.01 2.71 17.82
N ARG A 15 0.74 2.42 17.51
CA ARG A 15 -0.22 1.87 18.47
C ARG A 15 -0.33 0.36 18.30
N LEU A 16 -0.06 -0.38 19.38
CA LEU A 16 -0.33 -1.82 19.44
C LEU A 16 -1.82 -2.02 19.72
N LEU A 17 -2.55 -2.45 18.69
CA LEU A 17 -3.95 -2.78 18.81
C LEU A 17 -4.10 -4.24 19.26
N PRO A 18 -4.90 -4.56 20.29
CA PRO A 18 -5.19 -5.93 20.67
C PRO A 18 -6.12 -6.66 19.68
N LEU A 19 -6.37 -6.07 18.50
CA LEU A 19 -7.22 -6.63 17.46
C LEU A 19 -6.50 -7.80 16.75
N ARG A 20 -7.12 -8.98 16.81
CA ARG A 20 -6.76 -10.10 15.92
C ARG A 20 -7.24 -9.77 14.51
N LEU A 21 -6.30 -9.43 13.63
CA LEU A 21 -6.59 -9.24 12.21
C LEU A 21 -6.64 -10.60 11.50
N PRO A 22 -7.58 -10.82 10.57
CA PRO A 22 -7.54 -11.97 9.68
C PRO A 22 -6.23 -11.99 8.88
N ASP A 23 -5.59 -13.15 8.76
CA ASP A 23 -4.30 -13.31 8.06
C ASP A 23 -4.33 -12.78 6.62
N ALA A 24 -5.48 -12.91 5.95
CA ALA A 24 -5.70 -12.40 4.60
C ALA A 24 -5.53 -10.87 4.50
N LEU A 25 -5.63 -10.12 5.60
CA LEU A 25 -5.44 -8.66 5.62
C LEU A 25 -3.98 -8.25 5.93
N LEU A 26 -3.14 -9.18 6.37
CA LEU A 26 -1.77 -8.88 6.83
C LEU A 26 -0.76 -8.80 5.68
N VAL A 27 -1.08 -9.38 4.54
CA VAL A 27 -0.22 -9.44 3.36
C VAL A 27 -0.97 -8.79 2.21
N CYS A 28 -0.30 -7.98 1.38
CA CYS A 28 -0.86 -7.48 0.12
C CYS A 28 -0.38 -8.36 -1.04
N ALA A 29 -1.05 -8.28 -2.19
CA ALA A 29 -0.53 -8.81 -3.44
C ALA A 29 0.90 -8.30 -3.67
N ALA A 30 1.78 -9.20 -4.11
CA ALA A 30 3.15 -8.82 -4.41
C ALA A 30 3.18 -7.80 -5.56
N ALA A 31 4.10 -6.83 -5.47
CA ALA A 31 4.40 -5.96 -6.59
C ALA A 31 4.86 -6.83 -7.79
N PRO A 32 4.50 -6.45 -9.03
CA PRO A 32 5.01 -7.13 -10.20
C PRO A 32 6.55 -7.06 -10.23
N ALA A 33 7.17 -8.12 -10.73
CA ALA A 33 8.61 -8.14 -10.91
C ALA A 33 9.03 -7.08 -11.94
N LEU A 34 10.12 -6.35 -11.65
CA LEU A 34 10.69 -5.46 -12.63
C LEU A 34 11.31 -6.30 -13.76
N PRO A 35 11.03 -5.95 -15.03
CA PRO A 35 11.67 -6.61 -16.16
C PRO A 35 13.19 -6.43 -16.11
N GLY A 36 13.95 -7.49 -16.39
CA GLY A 36 15.41 -7.49 -16.34
C GLY A 36 16.10 -6.70 -17.46
N THR A 37 15.36 -5.90 -18.23
CA THR A 37 15.85 -5.13 -19.36
C THR A 37 15.60 -3.65 -19.15
N GLU A 38 16.60 -2.81 -19.42
CA GLU A 38 16.48 -1.35 -19.25
C GLU A 38 15.60 -0.68 -20.32
N ARG A 39 15.37 -1.35 -21.45
CA ARG A 39 14.57 -0.82 -22.57
C ARG A 39 13.25 -1.57 -22.67
N LEU A 40 12.19 -0.92 -22.25
CA LEU A 40 10.82 -1.40 -22.40
C LEU A 40 10.16 -0.72 -23.58
N THR A 41 9.36 -1.50 -24.32
CA THR A 41 8.40 -0.94 -25.27
C THR A 41 7.28 -0.22 -24.51
N GLN A 42 6.59 0.69 -25.20
CA GLN A 42 5.43 1.37 -24.63
C GLN A 42 4.36 0.39 -24.12
N GLY A 43 4.10 -0.69 -24.86
CA GLY A 43 3.15 -1.73 -24.45
C GLY A 43 3.58 -2.44 -23.16
N GLN A 44 4.86 -2.78 -23.03
CA GLN A 44 5.38 -3.41 -21.81
C GLN A 44 5.32 -2.47 -20.60
N VAL A 45 5.55 -1.18 -20.79
CA VAL A 45 5.36 -0.20 -19.71
C VAL A 45 3.90 -0.12 -19.29
N ALA A 46 2.97 -0.09 -20.25
CA ALA A 46 1.54 -0.04 -19.96
C ALA A 46 1.08 -1.27 -19.14
N GLU A 47 1.48 -2.48 -19.56
CA GLU A 47 1.19 -3.72 -18.81
C GLU A 47 1.79 -3.70 -17.41
N LEU A 48 3.03 -3.22 -17.25
CA LEU A 48 3.68 -3.10 -15.94
C LEU A 48 2.92 -2.13 -15.03
N LEU A 49 2.49 -0.98 -15.55
CA LEU A 49 1.72 0.00 -14.79
C LEU A 49 0.35 -0.54 -14.36
N LEU A 50 -0.34 -1.28 -15.24
CA LEU A 50 -1.60 -1.94 -14.89
C LEU A 50 -1.41 -2.99 -13.79
N ALA A 51 -0.32 -3.77 -13.85
CA ALA A 51 -0.01 -4.75 -12.81
C ALA A 51 0.31 -4.09 -11.46
N TYR A 52 1.02 -2.95 -11.48
CA TYR A 52 1.26 -2.16 -10.27
C TYR A 52 -0.02 -1.56 -9.70
N ASP A 53 -0.91 -1.03 -10.54
CA ASP A 53 -2.19 -0.48 -10.11
C ASP A 53 -3.07 -1.55 -9.45
N ALA A 54 -3.12 -2.76 -10.03
CA ALA A 54 -3.83 -3.89 -9.43
C ALA A 54 -3.26 -4.28 -8.05
N ALA A 55 -1.94 -4.36 -7.91
CA ALA A 55 -1.30 -4.64 -6.62
C ALA A 55 -1.55 -3.51 -5.60
N HIS A 56 -1.55 -2.25 -6.05
CA HIS A 56 -1.89 -1.10 -5.21
C HIS A 56 -3.34 -1.17 -4.73
N ALA A 57 -4.29 -1.45 -5.63
CA ALA A 57 -5.72 -1.54 -5.31
C ALA A 57 -6.01 -2.64 -4.28
N ASP A 58 -5.39 -3.81 -4.41
CA ASP A 58 -5.48 -4.88 -3.41
C ASP A 58 -5.01 -4.39 -2.02
N CYS A 59 -3.84 -3.76 -1.97
CA CYS A 59 -3.28 -3.29 -0.70
C CYS A 59 -4.09 -2.17 -0.06
N ALA A 60 -4.56 -1.22 -0.87
CA ALA A 60 -5.45 -0.15 -0.43
C ALA A 60 -6.77 -0.70 0.13
N GLY A 61 -7.33 -1.73 -0.52
CA GLY A 61 -8.53 -2.43 -0.07
C GLY A 61 -8.35 -3.12 1.29
N ARG A 62 -7.25 -3.86 1.46
CA ARG A 62 -6.91 -4.54 2.74
C ARG A 62 -6.68 -3.52 3.86
N LEU A 63 -5.92 -2.45 3.61
CA LEU A 63 -5.69 -1.38 4.58
C LEU A 63 -7.00 -0.68 4.99
N ALA A 64 -7.89 -0.43 4.05
CA ALA A 64 -9.21 0.12 4.34
C ALA A 64 -10.04 -0.83 5.23
N ALA A 65 -9.97 -2.14 5.00
CA ALA A 65 -10.62 -3.14 5.85
C ALA A 65 -10.06 -3.14 7.28
N VAL A 66 -8.73 -3.11 7.43
CA VAL A 66 -8.07 -3.00 8.74
C VAL A 66 -8.52 -1.74 9.49
N ARG A 67 -8.57 -0.59 8.81
CA ARG A 67 -9.03 0.67 9.41
C ARG A 67 -10.49 0.62 9.88
N ARG A 68 -11.36 -0.08 9.14
CA ARG A 68 -12.76 -0.29 9.54
C ARG A 68 -12.86 -1.17 10.79
N LEU A 69 -12.10 -2.27 10.84
CA LEU A 69 -12.06 -3.15 12.00
C LEU A 69 -11.53 -2.41 13.25
N ASN A 70 -10.48 -1.60 13.08
CA ASN A 70 -9.95 -0.80 14.18
C ASN A 70 -11.02 0.14 14.78
N ARG A 71 -11.72 0.89 13.91
CA ARG A 71 -12.77 1.81 14.37
C ARG A 71 -13.92 1.09 15.09
N ALA A 72 -14.28 -0.12 14.66
CA ALA A 72 -15.32 -0.90 15.32
C ALA A 72 -14.92 -1.31 16.74
N GLY A 73 -13.64 -1.58 17.00
CA GLY A 73 -13.13 -1.93 18.33
C GLY A 73 -12.92 -0.75 19.29
N GLU A 74 -12.99 0.50 18.81
CA GLU A 74 -12.89 1.71 19.65
C GLU A 74 -14.24 2.15 20.25
N GLY A 75 -15.35 1.51 19.84
CA GLY A 75 -16.72 1.84 20.25
C GLY A 75 -17.30 0.97 21.36
N GLU A 76 -16.47 0.15 22.02
CA GLU A 76 -16.85 -0.76 23.13
C GLU A 76 -16.19 -0.34 24.46
#